data_AF-A0A2E8D6T4-F1
#
_entry.id   AF-A0A2E8D6T4-F1
#
_cell.length_a   1.000
_cell.length_b   1.000
_cell.length_c   1.000
_cell.angle_alpha   90.00
_cell.angle_beta   90.00
_cell.angle_gamma   90.00
#
_symmetry.space_group_name_H-M   'P 1'
#
loop_
_entity.id
_entity.type
_entity.pdbx_description
1 polymer ?
#
loop_
_entity_poly.entity_id
_entity_poly.type
_entity_poly.pdbx_seq_one_letter_code
_entity_poly.pdbx_strand_id
1 'polypeptide(L)'
;MNHLDDWTGELPLELARPYVQHNVFLALLTQTGLVGLGLWLMTLGLWAHNAWQLWTSKHAPLWARQHGLVLLALLIVYCVNGMFHDIGIITMVNMLLFLVAGVCQGLTPHIEGATNSQRPVARQRVPVAAASGA
;
A
#
# COMPACT_ATOMS: atom_id res chain seq x y z
N MET A 1 45.58 -11.90 -40.44
CA MET A 1 45.04 -12.74 -39.35
C MET A 1 43.54 -12.49 -39.28
N ASN A 2 42.76 -13.46 -39.77
CA ASN A 2 41.30 -13.38 -39.92
C ASN A 2 40.62 -13.95 -38.67
N HIS A 3 39.75 -13.14 -38.08
CA HIS A 3 38.92 -13.41 -36.91
C HIS A 3 37.63 -14.18 -37.24
N LEU A 4 37.65 -15.11 -38.22
CA LEU A 4 36.42 -15.72 -38.77
C LEU A 4 36.33 -17.25 -38.62
N ASP A 5 37.26 -17.89 -37.92
CA ASP A 5 37.31 -19.37 -37.79
C ASP A 5 37.22 -19.88 -36.35
N ASP A 6 36.61 -19.12 -35.43
CA ASP A 6 36.33 -19.61 -34.07
C ASP A 6 34.88 -20.11 -33.97
N TRP A 7 34.66 -21.33 -34.46
CA TRP A 7 33.48 -22.14 -34.18
C TRP A 7 33.73 -23.11 -33.00
N THR A 8 34.74 -22.80 -32.18
CA THR A 8 35.15 -23.63 -31.05
C THR A 8 34.86 -22.93 -29.73
N GLY A 9 33.76 -23.35 -29.13
CA GLY A 9 33.37 -22.93 -27.79
C GLY A 9 32.14 -22.06 -27.87
N GLU A 10 30.99 -22.70 -27.82
CA GLU A 10 29.98 -22.43 -26.79
C GLU A 10 30.36 -21.24 -25.89
N LEU A 11 30.24 -20.01 -26.39
CA LEU A 11 30.02 -18.90 -25.48
C LEU A 11 28.71 -19.30 -24.80
N PRO A 12 28.71 -19.51 -23.48
CA PRO A 12 27.54 -20.05 -22.84
C PRO A 12 26.44 -18.99 -22.92
N LEU A 13 25.59 -19.11 -23.93
CA LEU A 13 24.21 -18.62 -23.92
C LEU A 13 23.42 -19.25 -22.74
N GLU A 14 24.04 -20.20 -22.03
CA GLU A 14 23.63 -20.81 -20.77
C GLU A 14 24.05 -20.00 -19.53
N LEU A 15 25.08 -19.14 -19.60
CA LEU A 15 25.46 -18.24 -18.50
C LEU A 15 24.63 -16.95 -18.46
N ALA A 16 23.91 -16.65 -19.55
CA ALA A 16 23.01 -15.51 -19.67
C ALA A 16 21.53 -15.90 -19.67
N ARG A 17 21.19 -17.15 -19.31
CA ARG A 17 19.80 -17.61 -19.24
C ARG A 17 19.20 -17.12 -17.90
N PRO A 18 18.26 -16.17 -17.90
CA PRO A 18 17.89 -15.36 -16.76
C PRO A 18 17.09 -16.16 -15.73
N TYR A 19 17.77 -16.81 -14.81
CA TYR A 19 17.20 -17.16 -13.50
C TYR A 19 17.15 -15.93 -12.58
N VAL A 20 16.98 -14.74 -13.19
CA VAL A 20 16.62 -13.52 -12.47
C VAL A 20 15.25 -13.82 -11.89
N GLN A 21 15.22 -14.01 -10.57
CA GLN A 21 13.99 -14.30 -9.87
C GLN A 21 12.99 -13.20 -10.23
N HIS A 22 11.96 -13.56 -10.97
CA HIS A 22 10.89 -12.64 -11.35
C HIS A 22 10.02 -12.29 -10.12
N ASN A 23 10.52 -12.43 -8.90
CA ASN A 23 9.76 -12.24 -7.70
C ASN A 23 10.43 -11.15 -6.88
N VAL A 24 9.78 -9.99 -6.86
CA VAL A 24 10.22 -8.80 -6.15
C VAL A 24 10.45 -9.10 -4.67
N PHE A 25 9.68 -10.00 -4.06
CA PHE A 25 9.81 -10.35 -2.64
C PHE A 25 11.05 -11.20 -2.36
N LEU A 26 11.41 -12.12 -3.26
CA LEU A 26 12.65 -12.90 -3.14
C LEU A 26 13.89 -12.03 -3.42
N ALA A 27 13.80 -11.11 -4.38
CA ALA A 27 14.84 -10.11 -4.63
C ALA A 27 15.04 -9.20 -3.39
N LEU A 28 13.95 -8.69 -2.81
CA LEU A 28 14.00 -7.90 -1.57
C LEU A 28 14.56 -8.70 -0.39
N LEU A 29 14.17 -9.97 -0.25
CA LEU A 29 14.64 -10.84 0.82
C LEU A 29 16.16 -11.09 0.72
N THR A 30 16.68 -11.29 -0.48
CA THR A 30 18.11 -11.56 -0.69
C THR A 30 18.97 -10.30 -0.57
N GLN A 31 18.45 -9.13 -0.96
CA GLN A 31 19.19 -7.86 -0.90
C GLN A 31 19.13 -7.19 0.49
N THR A 32 17.97 -7.21 1.14
CA THR A 32 17.73 -6.47 2.40
C THR A 32 17.51 -7.37 3.61
N GLY A 33 17.46 -8.68 3.40
CA GLY A 33 17.17 -9.66 4.44
C GLY A 33 15.70 -9.67 4.86
N LEU A 34 15.42 -10.45 5.90
CA LEU A 34 14.06 -10.60 6.46
C LEU A 34 13.49 -9.28 6.99
N VAL A 35 14.36 -8.37 7.45
CA VAL A 35 13.98 -7.08 8.03
C VAL A 35 13.39 -6.15 6.97
N GLY A 36 14.07 -6.00 5.83
CA GLY A 36 13.58 -5.13 4.75
C GLY A 36 12.28 -5.66 4.13
N LEU A 37 12.20 -6.98 3.91
CA LEU A 37 10.95 -7.61 3.50
C LEU A 37 9.81 -7.38 4.51
N GLY A 38 10.11 -7.55 5.80
CA GLY A 38 9.14 -7.36 6.88
C GLY A 38 8.58 -5.94 6.93
N LEU A 39 9.45 -4.92 6.84
CA LEU A 39 9.03 -3.52 6.80
C LEU A 39 8.17 -3.19 5.57
N TRP A 40 8.53 -3.75 4.41
CA TRP A 40 7.75 -3.57 3.19
C TRP A 40 6.35 -4.19 3.31
N LEU A 41 6.27 -5.44 3.76
CA LEU A 41 4.99 -6.12 4.00
C LEU A 41 4.15 -5.43 5.07
N MET A 42 4.78 -4.92 6.13
CA MET A 42 4.11 -4.15 7.17
C MET A 42 3.47 -2.87 6.61
N THR A 43 4.17 -2.19 5.71
CA THR A 43 3.66 -0.98 5.04
C THR A 43 2.44 -1.31 4.18
N LEU A 44 2.53 -2.36 3.35
CA LEU A 44 1.40 -2.82 2.53
C LEU A 44 0.21 -3.24 3.40
N GLY A 45 0.47 -3.94 4.51
CA GLY A 45 -0.54 -4.37 5.47
C GLY A 45 -1.25 -3.21 6.16
N LEU A 46 -0.50 -2.17 6.55
CA LEU A 46 -1.08 -0.97 7.18
C LEU A 46 -1.97 -0.21 6.20
N TRP A 47 -1.58 -0.12 4.93
CA TRP A 47 -2.42 0.48 3.89
C TRP A 47 -3.66 -0.34 3.59
N ALA A 48 -3.54 -1.67 3.51
CA ALA A 48 -4.68 -2.56 3.36
C ALA A 48 -5.65 -2.42 4.53
N HIS A 49 -5.14 -2.31 5.75
CA HIS A 49 -5.95 -2.11 6.96
C HIS A 49 -6.71 -0.79 6.91
N ASN A 50 -6.04 0.32 6.59
CA ASN A 50 -6.68 1.63 6.51
C ASN A 50 -7.71 1.69 5.37
N ALA A 51 -7.40 1.09 4.21
CA ALA A 51 -8.34 0.95 3.10
C ALA A 51 -9.60 0.15 3.50
N TRP A 52 -9.41 -0.93 4.27
CA TRP A 52 -10.50 -1.76 4.79
C TRP A 52 -11.37 -1.00 5.81
N GLN A 53 -10.76 -0.22 6.69
CA GLN A 53 -11.49 0.64 7.62
C GLN A 53 -12.30 1.71 6.88
N LEU A 54 -11.72 2.33 5.85
CA LEU A 54 -12.38 3.31 5.01
C LEU A 54 -13.59 2.71 4.28
N TRP A 55 -13.45 1.49 3.76
CA TRP A 55 -14.55 0.77 3.12
C TRP A 55 -15.68 0.40 4.10
N THR A 56 -15.33 -0.02 5.31
CA THR A 56 -16.28 -0.46 6.35
C THR A 56 -17.01 0.71 7.01
N SER A 57 -16.44 1.92 6.95
CA SER A 57 -17.03 3.15 7.48
C SER A 57 -18.33 3.54 6.74
N LYS A 58 -19.48 3.25 7.36
CA LYS A 58 -20.82 3.60 6.80
C LYS A 58 -21.14 5.09 6.84
N HIS A 59 -20.42 5.88 7.64
CA HIS A 59 -20.59 7.34 7.75
C HIS A 59 -19.88 8.13 6.65
N ALA A 60 -19.02 7.48 5.87
CA ALA A 60 -18.28 8.13 4.80
C ALA A 60 -19.12 8.21 3.51
N PRO A 61 -18.96 9.30 2.72
CA PRO A 61 -19.61 9.40 1.42
C PRO A 61 -19.14 8.29 0.48
N LEU A 62 -20.05 7.81 -0.38
CA LEU A 62 -19.83 6.67 -1.28
C LEU A 62 -18.54 6.79 -2.12
N TRP A 63 -18.24 7.99 -2.63
CA TRP A 63 -17.03 8.25 -3.41
C TRP A 63 -15.75 8.01 -2.61
N ALA A 64 -15.72 8.35 -1.32
CA ALA A 64 -14.56 8.13 -0.46
C ALA A 64 -14.36 6.64 -0.17
N ARG A 65 -15.45 5.89 0.03
CA ARG A 65 -15.41 4.43 0.25
C ARG A 65 -14.88 3.68 -0.98
N GLN A 66 -15.23 4.14 -2.19
CA GLN A 66 -14.73 3.56 -3.44
C GLN A 66 -13.21 3.68 -3.58
N HIS A 67 -12.59 4.76 -3.07
CA HIS A 67 -11.13 4.89 -3.10
C HIS A 67 -10.44 3.81 -2.25
N GLY A 68 -11.03 3.42 -1.12
CA GLY A 68 -10.54 2.30 -0.31
C GLY A 68 -10.56 0.97 -1.08
N LEU A 69 -11.62 0.69 -1.83
CA LEU A 69 -11.68 -0.51 -2.69
C LEU A 69 -10.66 -0.48 -3.82
N VAL A 70 -10.47 0.68 -4.47
CA VAL A 70 -9.48 0.84 -5.54
C VAL A 70 -8.08 0.58 -4.99
N LEU A 71 -7.72 1.11 -3.82
CA LEU A 71 -6.43 0.83 -3.19
C LEU A 71 -6.29 -0.66 -2.85
N LEU A 72 -7.34 -1.31 -2.34
CA LEU A 72 -7.31 -2.72 -1.99
C LEU A 72 -7.13 -3.62 -3.24
N ALA A 73 -7.84 -3.31 -4.32
CA ALA A 73 -7.66 -3.97 -5.62
C ALA A 73 -6.25 -3.74 -6.17
N LEU A 74 -5.74 -2.52 -6.07
CA LEU A 74 -4.38 -2.17 -6.51
C LEU A 74 -3.32 -2.93 -5.72
N LEU A 75 -3.49 -3.08 -4.40
CA LEU A 75 -2.60 -3.87 -3.54
C LEU A 75 -2.61 -5.36 -3.92
N ILE A 76 -3.78 -5.93 -4.23
CA ILE A 76 -3.89 -7.32 -4.69
C ILE A 76 -3.16 -7.48 -6.02
N VAL A 77 -3.43 -6.61 -6.99
CA VAL A 77 -2.77 -6.63 -8.30
C VAL A 77 -1.25 -6.45 -8.13
N TYR A 78 -0.82 -5.54 -7.27
CA TYR A 78 0.59 -5.31 -6.96
C TYR A 78 1.26 -6.55 -6.35
N CYS A 79 0.62 -7.21 -5.37
CA CYS A 79 1.15 -8.42 -4.76
C CYS A 79 1.24 -9.58 -5.75
N VAL A 80 0.18 -9.83 -6.53
CA VAL A 80 0.17 -10.90 -7.54
C VAL A 80 1.26 -10.63 -8.57
N ASN A 81 1.32 -9.41 -9.13
CA ASN A 81 2.36 -9.07 -10.09
C ASN A 81 3.76 -9.12 -9.44
N GLY A 82 3.92 -8.79 -8.16
CA GLY A 82 5.20 -8.80 -7.46
C GLY A 82 5.72 -10.21 -7.17
N MET A 83 4.82 -11.20 -7.15
CA MET A 83 5.19 -12.62 -7.05
C MET A 83 5.69 -13.20 -8.37
N PHE A 84 5.22 -12.66 -9.51
CA PHE A 84 5.49 -13.19 -10.85
C PHE A 84 6.39 -12.31 -11.72
N HIS A 85 6.54 -11.02 -11.38
CA HIS A 85 7.41 -10.07 -12.07
C HIS A 85 8.25 -9.23 -11.09
N ASP A 86 9.43 -8.82 -11.57
CA ASP A 86 10.24 -7.80 -10.90
C ASP A 86 9.64 -6.41 -11.19
N ILE A 87 8.56 -6.06 -10.47
CA ILE A 87 7.93 -4.73 -10.57
C ILE A 87 8.86 -3.62 -10.02
N GLY A 88 9.94 -3.97 -9.31
CA GLY A 88 10.91 -2.99 -8.79
C GLY A 88 11.54 -2.16 -9.91
N ILE A 89 11.69 -2.75 -11.10
CA ILE A 89 12.22 -2.09 -12.29
C ILE A 89 11.22 -1.10 -12.93
N ILE A 90 9.91 -1.27 -12.72
CA ILE A 90 8.88 -0.43 -13.33
C ILE A 90 8.43 0.65 -12.33
N THR A 91 9.24 1.71 -12.24
CA THR A 91 9.02 2.82 -11.28
C THR A 91 7.63 3.45 -11.36
N MET A 92 6.99 3.46 -12.54
CA MET A 92 5.64 3.99 -12.73
C MET A 92 4.57 3.29 -11.87
N VAL A 93 4.69 1.98 -11.66
CA VAL A 93 3.73 1.22 -10.85
C VAL A 93 3.83 1.63 -9.38
N ASN A 94 5.06 1.80 -8.89
CA ASN A 94 5.31 2.27 -7.54
C ASN A 94 4.77 3.68 -7.33
N MET A 95 4.98 4.59 -8.29
CA MET A 95 4.42 5.95 -8.22
C MET A 95 2.89 5.95 -8.16
N LEU A 96 2.22 5.13 -8.97
CA LEU A 96 0.76 4.99 -8.91
C LEU A 96 0.31 4.43 -7.56
N LEU A 97 0.98 3.40 -7.04
CA LEU A 97 0.68 2.81 -5.74
C LEU A 97 0.81 3.85 -4.62
N PHE A 98 1.91 4.60 -4.58
CA PHE A 98 2.13 5.65 -3.58
C PHE A 98 1.12 6.80 -3.71
N LEU A 99 0.75 7.20 -4.92
CA LEU A 99 -0.27 8.23 -5.16
C LEU A 99 -1.62 7.81 -4.58
N VAL A 100 -2.11 6.63 -4.96
CA VAL A 100 -3.43 6.12 -4.52
C VAL A 100 -3.42 5.86 -3.01
N ALA A 101 -2.32 5.33 -2.47
CA ALA A 101 -2.14 5.16 -1.03
C ALA A 101 -2.18 6.52 -0.30
N GLY A 102 -1.47 7.53 -0.79
CA GLY A 102 -1.45 8.88 -0.21
C GLY A 102 -2.83 9.54 -0.20
N VAL A 103 -3.57 9.44 -1.30
CA VAL A 103 -4.96 9.92 -1.37
C VAL A 103 -5.82 9.22 -0.33
N CYS A 104 -5.77 7.89 -0.27
CA CYS A 104 -6.57 7.11 0.68
C CYS A 104 -6.26 7.48 2.14
N GLN A 105 -4.97 7.69 2.48
CA GLN A 105 -4.56 8.10 3.82
C GLN A 105 -4.97 9.53 4.17
N GLY A 106 -4.99 10.45 3.20
CA GLY A 106 -5.47 11.82 3.40
C GLY A 106 -6.98 11.90 3.66
N LEU A 107 -7.75 10.95 3.14
CA LEU A 107 -9.20 10.87 3.34
C LEU A 107 -9.59 10.33 4.73
N THR A 108 -8.78 9.45 5.33
CA THR A 108 -9.04 8.84 6.64
C THR A 108 -9.34 9.87 7.75
N PRO A 109 -8.50 10.88 8.03
CA PRO A 109 -8.76 11.85 9.12
C PRO A 109 -9.97 12.75 8.84
N HIS A 110 -10.31 13.02 7.58
CA HIS A 110 -11.50 13.81 7.22
C HIS A 110 -12.80 13.09 7.59
N ILE A 111 -12.80 11.76 7.55
CA ILE A 111 -13.97 10.92 7.84
C ILE A 111 -14.10 10.69 9.35
N GLU A 112 -12.99 10.51 10.05
CA GLU A 112 -12.95 10.46 11.51
C GLU A 112 -13.38 11.80 12.13
N GLY A 113 -12.92 12.92 11.59
CA GLY A 113 -13.32 14.27 12.00
C GLY A 113 -14.83 14.50 11.84
N ALA A 114 -15.40 14.15 10.68
CA ALA A 114 -16.84 14.24 10.45
C ALA A 114 -17.66 13.35 11.40
N THR A 115 -17.16 12.15 11.71
CA THR A 115 -17.79 11.22 12.65
C THR A 115 -17.75 11.75 14.09
N ASN A 116 -16.66 12.41 14.49
CA ASN A 116 -16.50 12.94 15.84
C ASN A 116 -17.37 14.20 16.07
N SER A 117 -17.56 15.04 15.04
CA SER A 117 -18.50 16.17 15.09
C SER A 117 -19.97 15.75 15.23
N GLN A 118 -20.31 14.53 14.84
CA GLN A 118 -21.67 13.98 14.98
C GLN A 118 -21.94 13.30 16.32
N ARG A 119 -20.92 13.09 17.18
CA ARG A 119 -21.18 12.67 18.56
C ARG A 119 -21.99 13.78 19.22
N PRO A 120 -23.27 13.55 19.58
CA PRO A 120 -24.03 14.53 20.30
C PRO A 120 -23.22 14.85 21.55
N VAL A 121 -23.07 16.13 21.88
CA VAL A 121 -22.56 16.60 23.16
C VAL A 121 -23.50 16.05 24.22
N ALA A 122 -23.29 14.80 24.59
CA ALA A 122 -24.05 14.10 25.59
C ALA A 122 -23.60 14.70 26.92
N ARG A 123 -24.36 15.72 27.31
CA ARG A 123 -24.51 16.13 28.70
C ARG A 123 -23.31 16.86 29.29
N GLN A 124 -22.92 17.98 28.70
CA GLN A 124 -22.46 19.09 29.53
C GLN A 124 -23.67 19.57 30.34
N ARG A 125 -23.98 18.87 31.44
CA ARG A 125 -24.90 19.40 32.46
C ARG A 125 -24.22 20.66 32.97
N VAL A 126 -24.69 21.81 32.52
CA VAL A 126 -24.47 23.05 33.23
C VAL A 126 -25.11 22.82 34.61
N PRO A 127 -24.35 22.85 35.72
CA PRO A 127 -24.98 22.87 37.02
C PRO A 127 -25.74 24.20 37.10
N VAL A 128 -27.05 24.15 36.92
CA VAL A 128 -27.94 25.23 37.36
C VAL A 128 -27.87 25.19 38.88
N ALA A 129 -26.85 25.84 39.43
CA ALA A 129 -26.83 26.21 40.83
C ALA A 129 -28.03 27.14 41.03
N ALA A 130 -29.05 26.59 41.68
CA ALA A 130 -30.24 27.29 42.09
C ALA A 130 -29.83 28.59 42.81
N ALA A 131 -30.08 29.73 42.16
CA ALA A 131 -30.25 30.99 42.83
C ALA A 131 -31.57 30.93 43.62
N SER A 132 -31.52 30.23 44.76
CA SER A 132 -32.51 30.34 45.83
C SER A 132 -31.99 31.39 46.80
N GLY A 133 -32.27 32.64 46.48
CA GLY A 133 -32.14 33.76 47.40
C GLY A 133 -33.40 34.59 47.33
N ALA A 134 -34.28 34.44 48.33
CA ALA A 134 -35.20 35.42 48.90
C ALA A 134 -36.26 34.69 49.73
#